data_AF-A0A229UN82-F1
#
_entry.id   AF-A0A229UN82-F1
#
_cell.length_a   1.000
_cell.length_b   1.000
_cell.length_c   1.000
_cell.angle_alpha   90.00
_cell.angle_beta   90.00
_cell.angle_gamma   90.00
#
_symmetry.space_group_name_H-M   'P 1'
#
loop_
_entity.id
_entity.type
_entity.pdbx_description
1 polymer ?
#
loop_
_entity_poly.entity_id
_entity_poly.type
_entity_poly.pdbx_seq_one_letter_code
_entity_poly.pdbx_strand_id
1 'polypeptide(L)'
;MLTSDIVQMTMHRIDNYQRLIKLIKLKTIEEDRCTLPHKVMANFLDVASDEITRWLDRLIQFGMIEKLGPGSVYRVADTAEEVNKLDRMAELLVLIKERPDLSFEQQAGALGITMQELEALFGFFIQIAS
;
A
#
# COMPACT_ATOMS: atom_id res chain seq x y z
N MET A 1 -15.55 -5.16 15.12
CA MET A 1 -14.33 -5.77 15.68
C MET A 1 -13.48 -6.23 14.50
N LEU A 2 -12.22 -5.81 14.41
CA LEU A 2 -11.31 -6.28 13.35
C LEU A 2 -11.06 -7.77 13.57
N THR A 3 -11.50 -8.63 12.65
CA THR A 3 -11.21 -10.06 12.76
C THR A 3 -9.78 -10.34 12.33
N SER A 4 -9.18 -11.39 12.88
CA SER A 4 -7.83 -11.82 12.49
C SER A 4 -7.70 -12.02 10.97
N ASP A 5 -8.75 -12.54 10.34
CA ASP A 5 -8.80 -12.77 8.89
C ASP A 5 -8.72 -11.48 8.09
N ILE A 6 -9.48 -10.44 8.46
CA ILE A 6 -9.43 -9.15 7.76
C ILE A 6 -8.04 -8.52 7.92
N VAL A 7 -7.45 -8.59 9.11
CA VAL A 7 -6.09 -8.07 9.36
C VAL A 7 -5.08 -8.79 8.47
N GLN A 8 -5.10 -10.12 8.42
CA GLN A 8 -4.18 -10.91 7.58
C GLN A 8 -4.37 -10.61 6.09
N MET A 9 -5.60 -10.52 5.60
CA MET A 9 -5.90 -10.18 4.21
C MET A 9 -5.38 -8.78 3.86
N THR A 10 -5.60 -7.78 4.72
CA THR A 10 -5.12 -6.41 4.48
C THR A 10 -3.59 -6.34 4.52
N MET A 11 -2.93 -7.06 5.44
CA MET A 11 -1.46 -7.16 5.45
C MET A 11 -0.93 -7.71 4.12
N HIS A 12 -1.54 -8.76 3.59
CA HIS A 12 -1.14 -9.31 2.30
C HIS A 12 -1.35 -8.33 1.13
N ARG A 13 -2.45 -7.58 1.13
CA ARG A 13 -2.69 -6.52 0.13
C ARG A 13 -1.62 -5.43 0.19
N ILE A 14 -1.23 -5.00 1.39
CA ILE A 14 -0.19 -3.97 1.58
C ILE A 14 1.16 -4.47 1.07
N ASP A 15 1.54 -5.72 1.37
CA ASP A 15 2.78 -6.30 0.85
C ASP A 15 2.78 -6.31 -0.69
N ASN A 16 1.67 -6.72 -1.30
CA ASN A 16 1.54 -6.71 -2.76
C ASN A 16 1.66 -5.29 -3.36
N TYR A 17 1.04 -4.29 -2.73
CA TYR A 17 1.18 -2.89 -3.12
C TYR A 17 2.64 -2.40 -3.00
N GLN A 18 3.30 -2.68 -1.88
CA GLN A 18 4.70 -2.31 -1.67
C GLN A 18 5.62 -2.99 -2.70
N ARG A 19 5.40 -4.27 -3.02
CA ARG A 19 6.16 -5.00 -4.05
C ARG A 19 5.95 -4.40 -5.44
N LEU A 20 4.72 -4.01 -5.78
CA LEU A 20 4.41 -3.35 -7.05
C LEU A 20 5.06 -1.96 -7.14
N ILE A 21 4.98 -1.14 -6.09
CA ILE A 21 5.66 0.16 -6.02
C ILE A 21 7.17 0.00 -6.19
N LYS A 22 7.77 -0.98 -5.49
CA LYS A 22 9.21 -1.29 -5.63
C LYS A 22 9.55 -1.68 -7.07
N LEU A 23 8.74 -2.52 -7.71
CA LEU A 23 8.94 -2.91 -9.12
C LEU A 23 8.89 -1.69 -10.05
N ILE A 24 7.89 -0.81 -9.88
CA ILE A 24 7.77 0.43 -10.66
C ILE A 24 9.02 1.27 -10.43
N LYS A 25 9.40 1.55 -9.19
CA LYS A 25 10.57 2.35 -8.82
C LYS A 25 11.87 1.81 -9.45
N LEU A 26 12.08 0.49 -9.39
CA LEU A 26 13.26 -0.17 -9.97
C LEU A 26 13.33 -0.04 -11.50
N LYS A 27 12.18 0.06 -12.16
CA LYS A 27 12.08 0.14 -13.63
C LYS A 27 11.93 1.56 -14.16
N THR A 28 11.71 2.53 -13.28
CA THR A 28 11.69 3.96 -13.58
C THR A 28 13.10 4.56 -13.73
N ILE A 29 14.17 3.86 -13.30
CA ILE A 29 15.55 4.39 -13.19
C ILE A 29 16.16 4.87 -14.52
N GLU A 30 15.79 4.29 -15.67
CA GLU A 30 16.43 4.62 -16.96
C GLU A 30 15.74 5.77 -17.73
N GLU A 31 14.45 6.05 -17.52
CA GLU A 31 13.68 7.04 -18.31
C GLU A 31 12.68 7.90 -17.49
N ASP A 32 12.78 7.92 -16.16
CA ASP A 32 11.79 8.53 -15.24
C ASP A 32 10.35 7.99 -15.41
N ARG A 33 10.22 6.83 -16.04
CA ARG A 33 8.93 6.16 -16.27
C ARG A 33 9.10 4.64 -16.35
N CYS A 34 8.16 3.92 -15.75
CA CYS A 34 8.02 2.49 -15.87
C CYS A 34 7.03 2.18 -17.00
N THR A 35 7.48 1.46 -18.02
CA THR A 35 6.69 1.07 -19.20
C THR A 35 6.37 -0.43 -19.22
N LEU A 36 6.59 -1.13 -18.09
CA LEU A 36 6.36 -2.56 -18.03
C LEU A 36 4.90 -2.90 -18.38
N PRO A 37 4.68 -3.88 -19.28
CA PRO A 37 3.34 -4.40 -19.52
C PRO A 37 2.76 -5.02 -18.25
N HIS A 38 1.44 -4.90 -18.02
CA HIS A 38 0.76 -5.49 -16.85
C HIS A 38 1.01 -6.99 -16.72
N LYS A 39 1.08 -7.72 -17.83
CA LYS A 39 1.41 -9.15 -17.85
C LYS A 39 2.81 -9.45 -17.26
N VAL A 40 3.77 -8.57 -17.49
CA VAL A 40 5.13 -8.73 -16.94
C VAL A 40 5.12 -8.44 -15.45
N MET A 41 4.39 -7.42 -15.01
CA MET A 41 4.19 -7.13 -13.58
C MET A 41 3.49 -8.30 -12.86
N ALA A 42 2.46 -8.87 -13.49
CA ALA A 42 1.69 -10.01 -12.99
C ALA A 42 2.59 -11.24 -12.78
N ASN A 43 3.37 -11.60 -13.79
CA ASN A 43 4.34 -12.70 -13.69
C ASN A 43 5.41 -12.46 -12.61
N PHE A 44 5.85 -11.21 -12.43
CA PHE A 44 6.85 -10.89 -11.40
C PHE A 44 6.29 -11.01 -9.98
N LEU A 45 5.01 -10.69 -9.81
CA LEU A 45 4.33 -10.72 -8.51
C LEU A 45 3.64 -12.06 -8.23
N ASP A 46 3.60 -12.97 -9.21
CA ASP A 46 2.92 -14.27 -9.20
C ASP A 46 1.40 -14.15 -8.95
N VAL A 47 0.77 -13.23 -9.69
CA VAL A 47 -0.64 -12.83 -9.51
C VAL A 47 -1.34 -12.75 -10.87
N ALA A 48 -2.66 -12.66 -10.86
CA ALA A 48 -3.42 -12.54 -12.11
C ALA A 48 -3.29 -11.14 -12.72
N SER A 49 -3.36 -11.04 -14.05
CA SER A 49 -3.15 -9.75 -14.74
C SER A 49 -4.23 -8.71 -14.45
N ASP A 50 -5.45 -9.15 -14.10
CA ASP A 50 -6.55 -8.27 -13.69
C ASP A 50 -6.35 -7.72 -12.26
N GLU A 51 -5.63 -8.44 -11.41
CA GLU A 51 -5.24 -7.96 -10.08
C GLU A 51 -4.27 -6.79 -10.19
N ILE A 52 -3.29 -6.88 -11.10
CA ILE A 52 -2.37 -5.77 -11.38
C ILE A 52 -3.11 -4.50 -11.77
N THR A 53 -4.07 -4.59 -12.68
CA THR A 53 -4.87 -3.42 -13.09
C THR A 53 -5.59 -2.80 -11.89
N ARG A 54 -6.26 -3.62 -11.08
CA ARG A 54 -6.96 -3.15 -9.87
C ARG A 54 -6.00 -2.51 -8.88
N TRP A 55 -4.83 -3.08 -8.68
CA TRP A 55 -3.82 -2.57 -7.75
C TRP A 55 -3.23 -1.25 -8.25
N LEU A 56 -2.93 -1.13 -9.54
CA LEU A 56 -2.47 0.12 -10.15
C LEU A 56 -3.52 1.23 -9.98
N ASP A 57 -4.79 0.94 -10.27
CA ASP A 57 -5.87 1.93 -10.11
C ASP A 57 -6.01 2.38 -8.65
N ARG A 58 -5.90 1.46 -7.68
CA ARG A 58 -5.91 1.79 -6.25
C ARG A 58 -4.70 2.63 -5.84
N LEU A 59 -3.50 2.26 -6.27
CA LEU A 59 -2.27 3.01 -5.97
C LEU A 59 -2.29 4.42 -6.58
N ILE A 60 -2.94 4.60 -7.75
CA ILE A 60 -3.19 5.91 -8.34
C ILE A 60 -4.18 6.71 -7.50
N GLN A 61 -5.29 6.09 -7.07
CA GLN A 61 -6.28 6.73 -6.19
C GLN A 61 -5.68 7.20 -4.87
N PHE A 62 -4.73 6.42 -4.32
CA PHE A 62 -4.00 6.79 -3.12
C PHE A 62 -2.88 7.81 -3.35
N GLY A 63 -2.62 8.21 -4.60
CA GLY A 63 -1.56 9.16 -4.93
C GLY A 63 -0.14 8.61 -4.72
N MET A 64 0.03 7.28 -4.68
CA MET A 64 1.33 6.61 -4.50
C MET A 64 2.06 6.43 -5.82
N ILE A 65 1.30 6.30 -6.91
CA ILE A 65 1.83 6.26 -8.27
C ILE A 65 1.02 7.18 -9.18
N GLU A 66 1.65 7.61 -10.27
CA GLU A 66 1.04 8.45 -11.29
C GLU A 66 1.04 7.70 -12.63
N LYS A 67 -0.01 7.92 -13.43
CA LYS A 67 -0.10 7.41 -14.80
C LYS A 67 0.28 8.51 -15.79
N LEU A 68 1.34 8.29 -16.55
CA LEU A 68 1.92 9.28 -17.45
C LEU A 68 1.37 9.15 -18.88
N GLY A 69 0.06 9.41 -19.03
CA GLY A 69 -0.62 9.47 -20.33
C GLY A 69 -1.32 8.16 -20.77
N PRO A 70 -1.70 8.06 -22.06
CA PRO A 70 -2.41 6.90 -22.58
C PRO A 70 -1.44 5.72 -22.72
N GLY A 71 -1.68 4.65 -21.96
CA GLY A 71 -0.86 3.43 -21.99
C GLY A 71 -0.53 2.87 -20.60
N SER A 72 0.40 1.92 -20.55
CA SER A 72 0.92 1.33 -19.29
C SER A 72 2.21 2.04 -18.87
N VAL A 73 2.12 3.36 -18.68
CA VAL A 73 3.27 4.19 -18.29
C VAL A 73 3.02 4.76 -16.91
N TYR A 74 3.88 4.42 -15.96
CA TYR A 74 3.71 4.73 -14.54
C TYR A 74 4.97 5.34 -13.94
N ARG A 75 4.81 6.12 -12.88
CA ARG A 75 5.88 6.68 -12.06
C ARG A 75 5.46 6.59 -10.60
N VAL A 76 6.41 6.39 -9.68
CA VAL A 76 6.13 6.55 -8.25
C VAL A 76 6.00 8.04 -7.95
N ALA A 77 4.95 8.44 -7.24
CA ALA A 77 4.77 9.83 -6.86
C ALA A 77 5.93 10.27 -5.96
N ASP A 78 6.41 11.50 -6.12
CA ASP A 78 7.54 12.04 -5.35
C ASP A 78 7.13 12.50 -3.94
N THR A 79 5.97 12.03 -3.47
CA THR A 79 5.40 12.34 -2.17
C THR A 79 5.92 11.31 -1.15
N ALA A 80 6.95 11.71 -0.39
CA ALA A 80 7.47 10.92 0.72
C ALA A 80 6.37 10.56 1.75
N GLU A 81 5.28 11.31 1.78
CA GLU A 81 4.18 11.17 2.73
C GLU A 81 3.25 9.97 2.44
N GLU A 82 2.93 9.67 1.17
CA GLU A 82 1.99 8.57 0.85
C GLU A 82 2.66 7.20 0.90
N VAL A 83 3.93 7.09 0.48
CA VAL A 83 4.71 5.84 0.62
C VAL A 83 4.87 5.47 2.09
N ASN A 84 5.02 6.46 2.97
CA ASN A 84 5.07 6.28 4.41
C ASN A 84 3.75 5.72 4.98
N LYS A 85 2.58 6.01 4.38
CA LYS A 85 1.29 5.51 4.89
C LYS A 85 1.13 4.00 4.76
N LEU A 86 1.63 3.36 3.70
CA LEU A 86 1.63 1.88 3.61
C LEU A 86 2.51 1.25 4.68
N ASP A 87 3.69 1.82 4.91
CA ASP A 87 4.64 1.34 5.91
C ASP A 87 4.04 1.49 7.32
N ARG A 88 3.47 2.66 7.65
CA ARG A 88 2.76 2.89 8.92
C ARG A 88 1.54 2.01 9.10
N MET A 89 0.80 1.74 8.03
CA MET A 89 -0.32 0.80 8.08
C MET A 89 0.16 -0.63 8.35
N ALA A 90 1.26 -1.06 7.73
CA ALA A 90 1.85 -2.36 8.01
C ALA A 90 2.27 -2.48 9.48
N GLU A 91 2.92 -1.45 10.04
CA GLU A 91 3.27 -1.38 11.47
C GLU A 91 2.04 -1.49 12.37
N LEU A 92 0.96 -0.74 12.07
CA LEU A 92 -0.30 -0.80 12.82
C LEU A 92 -0.92 -2.21 12.78
N LEU A 93 -0.95 -2.86 11.63
CA LEU A 93 -1.54 -4.20 11.51
C LEU A 93 -0.72 -5.27 12.23
N VAL A 94 0.60 -5.16 12.20
CA VAL A 94 1.48 -6.00 13.03
C VAL A 94 1.17 -5.79 14.51
N LEU A 95 1.04 -4.53 14.95
CA LEU A 95 0.71 -4.21 16.33
C LEU A 95 -0.63 -4.78 16.77
N ILE A 96 -1.68 -4.64 15.93
CA ILE A 96 -3.02 -5.19 16.20
C ILE A 96 -2.96 -6.73 16.27
N LYS A 97 -2.16 -7.36 15.42
CA LYS A 97 -1.99 -8.82 15.41
C LYS A 97 -1.25 -9.32 16.66
N GLU A 98 -0.19 -8.64 17.08
CA GLU A 98 0.64 -9.05 18.21
C GLU A 98 0.04 -8.68 19.57
N ARG A 99 -0.69 -7.57 19.64
CA ARG A 99 -1.27 -7.02 20.87
C ARG A 99 -2.71 -6.52 20.62
N PRO A 100 -3.66 -7.44 20.40
CA PRO A 100 -5.04 -7.09 20.05
C PRO A 100 -5.80 -6.33 21.15
N ASP A 101 -5.33 -6.42 22.39
CA ASP A 101 -5.99 -5.84 23.57
C ASP A 101 -5.58 -4.38 23.86
N LEU A 102 -4.68 -3.79 23.05
CA LEU A 102 -4.26 -2.40 23.26
C LEU A 102 -5.40 -1.42 22.96
N SER A 103 -5.57 -0.44 23.85
CA SER A 103 -6.42 0.72 23.56
C SER A 103 -5.86 1.55 22.40
N PHE A 104 -6.68 2.41 21.80
CA PHE A 104 -6.21 3.28 20.72
C PHE A 104 -5.07 4.21 21.18
N GLU A 105 -5.12 4.73 22.41
CA GLU A 105 -4.04 5.55 22.97
C GLU A 105 -2.74 4.76 23.13
N GLN A 106 -2.84 3.49 23.55
CA GLN A 106 -1.68 2.61 23.65
C GLN A 106 -1.11 2.25 22.27
N GLN A 107 -1.97 2.10 21.26
CA GLN A 107 -1.55 1.86 19.88
C GLN A 107 -0.80 3.07 19.30
N ALA A 108 -1.37 4.28 19.46
CA ALA A 108 -0.73 5.52 19.05
C ALA A 108 0.63 5.70 19.75
N GLY A 109 0.68 5.44 21.06
CA GLY A 109 1.91 5.47 21.85
C GLY A 109 2.96 4.45 21.38
N ALA A 110 2.55 3.23 21.03
CA ALA A 110 3.46 2.19 20.55
C ALA A 110 4.05 2.50 19.16
N LEU A 111 3.28 3.19 18.31
CA LEU A 111 3.72 3.62 16.97
C LEU A 111 4.46 4.98 17.00
N GLY A 112 4.44 5.68 18.14
CA GLY A 112 5.03 7.02 18.26
C GLY A 112 4.31 8.09 17.44
N ILE A 113 3.00 7.94 17.23
CA ILE A 113 2.16 8.85 16.46
C ILE A 113 1.08 9.48 17.33
N THR A 114 0.46 10.54 16.83
CA THR A 114 -0.70 11.17 17.45
C THR A 114 -1.97 10.35 17.23
N MET A 115 -2.99 10.59 18.06
CA MET A 115 -4.32 9.99 17.86
C MET A 115 -4.95 10.36 16.52
N GLN A 116 -4.69 11.58 16.03
CA GLN A 116 -5.19 12.03 14.73
C GLN A 116 -4.55 11.25 13.57
N GLU A 117 -3.24 10.99 13.66
CA GLU A 117 -2.54 10.13 12.70
C GLU A 117 -3.04 8.69 12.77
N LEU A 118 -3.28 8.16 13.97
CA LEU A 118 -3.87 6.83 14.15
C LEU A 118 -5.27 6.74 13.53
N GLU A 119 -6.11 7.75 13.73
CA GLU A 119 -7.44 7.82 13.10
C GLU A 119 -7.34 7.86 11.57
N ALA A 120 -6.41 8.65 11.03
CA ALA A 120 -6.15 8.69 9.59
C ALA A 120 -5.68 7.33 9.05
N LEU A 121 -4.84 6.60 9.81
CA LEU A 121 -4.48 5.22 9.47
C LEU A 121 -5.70 4.33 9.46
N PHE A 122 -6.56 4.32 10.49
CA PHE A 122 -7.78 3.52 10.46
C PHE A 122 -8.72 3.87 9.30
N GLY A 123 -8.81 5.15 8.93
CA GLY A 123 -9.52 5.57 7.71
C GLY A 123 -8.92 4.95 6.45
N PHE A 124 -7.59 4.96 6.33
CA PHE A 124 -6.88 4.34 5.23
C PHE A 124 -7.01 2.81 5.22
N PHE A 125 -7.01 2.17 6.39
CA PHE A 125 -7.26 0.73 6.54
C PHE A 125 -8.60 0.34 5.92
N ILE A 126 -9.66 1.10 6.20
CA ILE A 126 -11.00 0.84 5.65
C ILE A 126 -10.96 0.90 4.11
N GLN A 127 -10.21 1.84 3.53
CA GLN A 127 -10.08 1.97 2.07
C GLN A 127 -9.31 0.81 1.43
N ILE A 128 -8.32 0.24 2.12
CA ILE A 128 -7.58 -0.93 1.64
C ILE A 128 -8.37 -2.22 1.83
N ALA A 129 -9.09 -2.34 2.96
CA ALA A 129 -9.87 -3.52 3.32
C ALA A 129 -11.15 -3.67 2.46
N SER A 130 -11.71 -2.56 1.96
CA SER A 130 -12.87 -2.54 1.04
C SER A 130 -12.55 -3.09 -0.34
#